data_AF-A0A7C4E3X4-F1
#
_entry.id   AF-A0A7C4E3X4-F1
#
_cell.length_a   1.000
_cell.length_b   1.000
_cell.length_c   1.000
_cell.angle_alpha   90.00
_cell.angle_beta   90.00
_cell.angle_gamma   90.00
#
_symmetry.space_group_name_H-M   'P 1'
#
loop_
_entity.id
_entity.type
_entity.pdbx_description
1 polymer ?
#
loop_
_entity_poly.entity_id
_entity_poly.type
_entity_poly.pdbx_seq_one_letter_code
_entity_poly.pdbx_strand_id
1 'polypeptide(L)'
;MRHFDRALLPSPSEYYARIGLSLIGRGAWRTARCPFHADTRPSLRVHVESGAYKCMACGARGGDVLAFHRLRTGKGFVEAARELGAWR
;
A
#
# COMPACT_ATOMS: atom_id res chain seq x y z
N MET A 1 25.88 -2.12 -6.95
CA MET A 1 25.44 -3.30 -6.18
C MET A 1 23.92 -3.32 -6.19
N ARG A 2 23.29 -4.46 -6.52
CA ARG A 2 21.82 -4.58 -6.58
C ARG A 2 21.22 -4.65 -5.17
N HIS A 3 20.58 -3.58 -4.72
CA HIS A 3 19.99 -3.43 -3.40
C HIS A 3 18.62 -2.73 -3.46
N PHE A 4 17.87 -2.89 -2.38
CA PHE A 4 16.64 -2.15 -2.16
C PHE A 4 16.97 -0.73 -1.72
N ASP A 5 16.36 0.26 -2.38
CA ASP A 5 16.40 1.66 -1.94
C ASP A 5 14.97 2.13 -1.62
N ARG A 6 14.71 2.35 -0.33
CA ARG A 6 13.41 2.78 0.18
C ARG A 6 13.03 4.18 -0.33
N ALA A 7 14.00 5.05 -0.62
CA ALA A 7 13.73 6.41 -1.11
C ALA A 7 13.15 6.41 -2.53
N LEU A 8 13.27 5.29 -3.27
CA LEU A 8 12.71 5.11 -4.60
C LEU A 8 11.29 4.53 -4.60
N LEU A 9 10.72 4.21 -3.43
CA LEU A 9 9.32 3.81 -3.35
C LEU A 9 8.43 4.95 -3.89
N PRO A 10 7.35 4.63 -4.62
CA PRO A 10 6.43 5.65 -5.11
C PRO A 10 5.77 6.37 -3.93
N SER A 11 5.34 7.61 -4.18
CA SER A 11 4.48 8.34 -3.25
C SER A 11 3.28 7.47 -2.86
N PRO A 12 2.96 7.29 -1.56
CA PRO A 12 1.87 6.40 -1.18
C PRO A 12 0.50 6.85 -1.66
N SER A 13 0.23 8.15 -1.70
CA SER A 13 -1.02 8.67 -2.29
C SER A 13 -1.16 8.28 -3.75
N GLU A 14 -0.11 8.45 -4.55
CA GLU A 14 -0.08 8.09 -5.97
C GLU A 14 -0.17 6.58 -6.17
N TYR A 15 0.54 5.80 -5.36
CA TYR A 15 0.48 4.34 -5.40
C TYR A 15 -0.95 3.85 -5.16
N TYR A 16 -1.61 4.33 -4.10
CA TYR A 16 -2.98 3.93 -3.77
C TYR A 16 -3.99 4.34 -4.84
N ALA A 17 -3.86 5.55 -5.39
CA ALA A 17 -4.69 6.00 -6.51
C ALA A 17 -4.50 5.11 -7.75
N ARG A 18 -3.24 4.79 -8.11
CA ARG A 18 -2.88 3.96 -9.27
C ARG A 18 -3.46 2.54 -9.20
N ILE A 19 -3.60 1.97 -8.00
CA ILE A 19 -4.21 0.64 -7.83
C ILE A 19 -5.73 0.67 -7.68
N GLY A 20 -6.35 1.85 -7.86
CA GLY A 20 -7.80 2.03 -7.88
C GLY A 20 -8.46 2.25 -6.52
N LEU A 21 -7.71 2.62 -5.47
CA LEU A 21 -8.32 2.96 -4.18
C LEU A 21 -8.91 4.37 -4.21
N SER A 22 -10.22 4.47 -4.04
CA SER A 22 -10.89 5.74 -3.76
C SER A 22 -10.68 6.13 -2.29
N LEU A 23 -9.84 7.13 -2.05
CA LEU A 23 -9.49 7.60 -0.71
C LEU A 23 -10.52 8.61 -0.19
N ILE A 24 -11.11 8.32 0.96
CA ILE A 24 -12.16 9.11 1.63
C ILE A 24 -11.59 9.79 2.87
N GLY A 25 -12.08 10.99 3.17
CA GLY A 25 -11.73 11.77 4.36
C GLY A 25 -10.72 12.89 4.07
N ARG A 26 -10.17 13.52 5.12
CA ARG A 26 -9.13 14.57 5.08
C ARG A 26 -7.93 14.15 5.95
N GLY A 27 -6.80 14.85 5.85
CA GLY A 27 -5.58 14.59 6.64
C GLY A 27 -4.70 13.44 6.13
N ALA A 28 -3.73 13.02 6.94
CA ALA A 28 -2.74 12.01 6.56
C ALA A 28 -3.31 10.59 6.47
N TRP A 29 -4.29 10.26 7.32
CA TRP A 29 -4.96 8.97 7.27
C TRP A 29 -6.31 9.05 6.55
N ARG A 30 -6.43 8.28 5.46
CA ARG A 30 -7.65 8.18 4.66
C ARG A 30 -8.27 6.79 4.77
N THR A 31 -9.54 6.70 4.42
CA THR A 31 -10.32 5.46 4.45
C THR A 31 -10.63 5.00 3.03
N ALA A 32 -10.61 3.70 2.76
CA ALA A 32 -10.95 3.12 1.47
C ALA A 32 -11.58 1.73 1.65
N ARG A 33 -12.15 1.18 0.59
CA ARG A 33 -12.51 -0.26 0.56
C ARG A 33 -11.24 -1.09 0.52
N CYS A 34 -11.20 -2.12 1.36
CA CYS A 34 -10.05 -3.00 1.45
C CYS A 34 -9.99 -3.92 0.23
N PRO A 35 -8.87 -3.99 -0.51
CA PRO A 35 -8.73 -4.89 -1.66
C PRO A 35 -8.34 -6.31 -1.24
N PHE A 36 -8.13 -6.57 0.06
CA PHE A 36 -7.68 -7.87 0.58
C PHE A 36 -8.82 -8.80 0.99
N HIS A 37 -10.07 -8.34 0.91
CA HIS A 37 -11.28 -9.16 1.07
C HIS A 37 -12.41 -8.53 0.26
N ALA A 38 -13.54 -9.23 0.13
CA ALA A 38 -14.74 -8.71 -0.54
C ALA A 38 -15.40 -7.61 0.31
N ASP A 39 -14.78 -6.43 0.34
CA ASP A 39 -15.21 -5.33 1.20
C ASP A 39 -16.38 -4.54 0.58
N THR A 40 -17.47 -4.44 1.31
CA THR A 40 -18.67 -3.66 0.93
C THR A 40 -18.76 -2.33 1.66
N ARG A 41 -18.03 -2.14 2.77
CA ARG A 41 -18.05 -0.96 3.63
C ARG A 41 -16.62 -0.52 3.95
N PRO A 42 -16.15 0.67 3.51
CA PRO A 42 -14.76 1.09 3.64
C PRO A 42 -14.15 0.79 5.03
N SER A 43 -13.29 -0.22 5.09
CA SER A 43 -12.72 -0.75 6.34
C SER A 43 -11.20 -0.60 6.42
N LEU A 44 -10.58 -0.19 5.32
CA LEU A 44 -9.13 0.03 5.21
C LEU A 44 -8.79 1.48 5.54
N ARG A 45 -7.86 1.66 6.48
CA ARG A 45 -7.16 2.92 6.75
C ARG A 45 -5.79 2.89 6.07
N VAL A 46 -5.45 3.94 5.34
CA VAL A 46 -4.13 4.14 4.73
C VAL A 46 -3.55 5.49 5.13
N HIS A 47 -2.25 5.54 5.38
CA HIS A 47 -1.51 6.77 5.60
C HIS A 47 -0.90 7.24 4.27
N VAL A 48 -1.24 8.43 3.81
CA VAL A 48 -0.87 8.89 2.45
C VAL A 48 0.58 9.34 2.32
N GLU A 49 1.29 9.56 3.44
CA GLU A 49 2.73 9.92 3.43
C GLU A 49 3.67 8.74 3.71
N SER A 50 3.40 7.92 4.74
CA SER A 50 4.25 6.76 5.07
C SER A 50 3.89 5.49 4.28
N GLY A 51 2.67 5.42 3.76
CA GLY A 51 2.13 4.22 3.13
C GLY A 51 1.71 3.14 4.12
N ALA A 52 1.70 3.41 5.42
CA ALA A 52 1.16 2.47 6.41
C ALA A 52 -0.32 2.19 6.15
N TYR A 53 -0.77 0.98 6.47
CA TYR A 53 -2.16 0.59 6.31
C TYR A 53 -2.64 -0.37 7.39
N LYS A 54 -3.93 -0.32 7.69
CA LYS A 54 -4.62 -1.29 8.56
C LYS A 54 -6.08 -1.41 8.14
N CYS A 55 -6.51 -2.62 7.84
CA CYS A 55 -7.92 -2.96 7.70
C CYS A 55 -8.47 -3.42 9.05
N MET A 56 -9.55 -2.80 9.51
CA MET A 56 -10.18 -3.16 10.79
C MET A 56 -11.09 -4.38 10.69
N ALA A 57 -11.46 -4.80 9.46
CA ALA A 57 -12.33 -5.96 9.23
C ALA A 57 -11.54 -7.26 9.05
N CYS A 58 -10.59 -7.32 8.11
CA CYS A 58 -9.80 -8.53 7.82
C CYS A 58 -8.42 -8.56 8.52
N GLY A 59 -8.04 -7.51 9.24
CA GLY A 59 -6.77 -7.47 9.99
C GLY A 59 -5.51 -7.22 9.15
N ALA A 60 -5.62 -7.15 7.82
CA ALA A 60 -4.50 -6.82 6.92
C ALA A 60 -3.82 -5.51 7.36
N ARG A 61 -2.48 -5.53 7.50
CA ARG A 61 -1.71 -4.38 7.99
C ARG A 61 -0.28 -4.38 7.46
N GLY A 62 0.33 -3.21 7.38
CA GLY A 62 1.73 -3.04 7.00
C GLY A 62 2.21 -1.59 7.16
N GLY A 63 3.52 -1.40 7.12
CA GLY A 63 4.17 -0.11 7.42
C GLY A 63 4.44 0.79 6.21
N ASP A 64 4.28 0.29 4.99
CA ASP A 64 4.57 1.03 3.75
C ASP A 64 3.89 0.42 2.52
N VAL A 65 4.07 1.09 1.38
CA VAL A 65 3.55 0.67 0.07
C VAL A 65 4.16 -0.64 -0.42
N LEU A 66 5.39 -1.00 -0.04
CA LEU A 66 6.00 -2.27 -0.41
C LEU A 66 5.30 -3.43 0.29
N ALA A 67 5.05 -3.31 1.60
CA ALA A 67 4.29 -4.28 2.37
C ALA A 67 2.86 -4.41 1.83
N PHE A 68 2.22 -3.30 1.43
CA PHE A 68 0.91 -3.33 0.79
C PHE A 68 0.96 -4.07 -0.55
N HIS A 69 1.94 -3.73 -1.40
CA HIS A 69 2.08 -4.29 -2.73
C HIS A 69 2.32 -5.79 -2.67
N ARG A 70 3.25 -6.24 -1.82
CA ARG A 70 3.51 -7.66 -1.57
C ARG A 70 2.26 -8.42 -1.14
N LEU A 71 1.50 -7.87 -0.19
CA LEU A 71 0.27 -8.52 0.27
C LEU A 71 -0.78 -8.61 -0.86
N ARG A 72 -0.88 -7.56 -1.69
CA ARG A 72 -1.85 -7.52 -2.81
C ARG A 72 -1.50 -8.45 -3.95
N THR A 73 -0.21 -8.60 -4.26
CA THR A 73 0.26 -9.36 -5.43
C THR A 73 0.72 -10.77 -5.09
N GLY A 74 0.91 -11.09 -3.81
CA GLY A 74 1.50 -12.36 -3.37
C GLY A 74 3.00 -12.48 -3.64
N LYS A 75 3.65 -11.39 -4.08
CA LYS A 75 5.04 -11.42 -4.55
C LYS A 75 6.06 -11.36 -3.41
N GLY A 76 7.21 -11.97 -3.69
CA GLY A 76 8.39 -11.87 -2.84
C GLY A 76 8.92 -10.43 -2.74
N PHE A 77 9.80 -10.18 -1.76
CA PHE A 77 10.33 -8.85 -1.48
C PHE A 77 11.05 -8.22 -2.69
N VAL A 78 11.98 -8.96 -3.31
CA VAL A 78 12.80 -8.47 -4.42
C VAL A 78 11.96 -8.17 -5.66
N GLU A 79 11.02 -9.07 -5.99
CA GLU A 79 10.13 -8.91 -7.14
C GLU A 79 9.24 -7.69 -6.95
N ALA A 80 8.57 -7.58 -5.80
CA ALA A 80 7.74 -6.41 -5.47
C ALA A 80 8.55 -5.10 -5.47
N ALA A 81 9.78 -5.11 -4.95
CA ALA A 81 10.64 -3.94 -4.99
C ALA A 81 11.00 -3.53 -6.43
N ARG A 82 11.26 -4.49 -7.33
CA ARG A 82 11.49 -4.21 -8.75
C ARG A 82 10.27 -3.62 -9.43
N GLU A 83 9.07 -4.14 -9.15
CA GLU A 83 7.83 -3.60 -9.71
C GLU A 83 7.52 -2.19 -9.25
N LEU A 84 7.97 -1.83 -8.04
CA LEU A 84 7.86 -0.49 -7.51
C LEU A 84 9.02 0.43 -7.93
N GLY A 85 9.99 -0.05 -8.71
CA GLY A 85 11.16 0.73 -9.13
C GLY A 85 12.19 0.97 -8.02
N ALA A 86 12.07 0.27 -6.89
CA ALA A 86 12.87 0.46 -5.69
C ALA A 86 14.04 -0.54 -5.55
N TRP A 87 14.47 -1.15 -6.65
CA TRP A 87 15.56 -2.14 -6.69
C TRP A 87 16.61 -1.74 -7.72
N ARG A 88 17.83 -1.42 -7.28
CA ARG A 88 18.92 -0.94 -8.14
C ARG A 88 20.24 -1.62 -7.84
#